data_AF-A0A091F4S8-F1
#
_entry.id   AF-A0A091F4S8-F1
#
_cell.length_a   1.000
_cell.length_b   1.000
_cell.length_c   1.000
_cell.angle_alpha   90.00
_cell.angle_beta   90.00
_cell.angle_gamma   90.00
#
_symmetry.space_group_name_H-M   'P 1'
#
loop_
_entity.id
_entity.type
_entity.pdbx_description
1 polymer ?
#
loop_
_entity_poly.entity_id
_entity_poly.type
_entity_poly.pdbx_seq_one_letter_code
_entity_poly.pdbx_strand_id
1 'polypeptide(L)'
;RGHERDMQSLPEQQAGRELCSERRREHRQGTEGSGDQSESKPKGKAAVKKEKPSFELSGALLEDANTFRGLVITYSEPPEARIPQTRWRLYPFRNEELLPVLHIHRQSAYPLGRHRRTADIPIDQPSCSRQHAVFQYRLLEYTRADGTAGRRVRPYITDLGSGNGTFLNNQRIEPQRYCELKEKDVLRFGLSSREYVLLHESSDKSEASAKDDDEDEEKESDS
;
A
#
# COMPACT_ATOMS: atom_id res chain seq x y z
N ARG A 1 10.39 36.99 -69.96
CA ARG A 1 11.49 37.06 -68.96
C ARG A 1 10.99 36.38 -67.70
N GLY A 2 11.55 35.23 -67.30
CA GLY A 2 11.26 34.68 -65.97
C GLY A 2 11.37 33.18 -65.72
N HIS A 3 11.98 32.35 -66.58
CA HIS A 3 12.13 30.90 -66.33
C HIS A 3 13.56 30.42 -66.59
N GLU A 4 14.54 31.02 -65.91
CA GLU A 4 15.94 30.51 -65.92
C GLU A 4 16.59 30.47 -64.53
N ARG A 5 15.88 30.84 -63.45
CA ARG A 5 16.47 30.92 -62.09
C ARG A 5 16.28 29.68 -61.21
N ASP A 6 15.44 28.72 -61.60
CA ASP A 6 15.14 27.55 -60.77
C ASP A 6 15.97 26.30 -61.12
N MET A 7 16.77 26.33 -62.20
CA MET A 7 17.61 25.19 -62.59
C MET A 7 19.03 25.22 -61.99
N GLN A 8 19.41 26.34 -61.35
CA GLN A 8 20.73 26.49 -60.72
C GLN A 8 20.73 26.14 -59.22
N SER A 9 19.55 26.04 -58.57
CA SER A 9 19.44 25.77 -57.12
C SER A 9 19.40 24.28 -56.74
N LEU A 10 19.14 23.39 -57.71
CA LEU A 10 19.11 21.95 -57.51
C LEU A 10 20.49 21.30 -57.31
N PRO A 11 21.54 21.63 -58.10
CA PRO A 11 22.88 21.08 -57.84
C PRO A 11 23.46 21.56 -56.51
N GLU A 12 23.14 22.79 -56.08
CA GLU A 12 23.58 23.35 -54.78
C GLU A 12 22.91 22.62 -53.59
N GLN A 13 21.63 22.25 -53.73
CA GLN A 13 20.95 21.40 -52.74
C GLN A 13 21.48 19.97 -52.71
N GLN A 14 21.88 19.40 -53.85
CA GLN A 14 22.52 18.08 -53.89
C GLN A 14 23.92 18.11 -53.27
N ALA A 15 24.73 19.11 -53.58
CA ALA A 15 26.05 19.30 -52.97
C ALA A 15 25.96 19.47 -51.44
N GLY A 16 25.00 20.25 -50.94
CA GLY A 16 24.78 20.39 -49.50
C GLY A 16 24.41 19.08 -48.79
N ARG A 17 23.67 18.19 -49.46
CA ARG A 17 23.32 16.86 -48.94
C ARG A 17 24.52 15.91 -48.93
N GLU A 18 25.34 15.95 -49.97
CA GLU A 18 26.56 15.15 -50.07
C GLU A 18 27.57 15.54 -48.99
N LEU A 19 27.83 16.83 -48.79
CA LEU A 19 28.72 17.34 -47.73
C LEU A 19 28.25 16.94 -46.32
N CYS A 20 26.94 16.94 -46.09
CA CYS A 20 26.37 16.52 -44.81
C CYS A 20 26.51 15.00 -44.60
N SER A 21 26.42 14.22 -45.69
CA SER A 21 26.63 12.77 -45.67
C SER A 21 28.10 12.39 -45.45
N GLU A 22 29.03 13.13 -46.04
CA GLU A 22 30.48 12.94 -45.85
C GLU A 22 30.91 13.30 -44.44
N ARG A 23 30.47 14.46 -43.92
CA ARG A 23 30.73 14.85 -42.52
C ARG A 23 30.23 13.80 -41.52
N ARG A 24 29.08 13.17 -41.80
CA ARG A 24 28.54 12.10 -40.96
C ARG A 24 29.34 10.80 -41.08
N ARG A 25 29.93 10.51 -42.24
CA ARG A 25 30.85 9.37 -42.44
C ARG A 25 32.18 9.59 -41.73
N GLU A 26 32.76 10.79 -41.83
CA GLU A 26 33.98 11.15 -41.11
C GLU A 26 33.80 11.07 -39.60
N HIS A 27 32.67 11.57 -39.08
CA HIS A 27 32.37 11.50 -37.64
C HIS A 27 32.20 10.07 -37.14
N ARG A 28 31.72 9.16 -38.01
CA ARG A 28 31.58 7.73 -37.71
C ARG A 28 32.93 7.02 -37.73
N GLN A 29 33.79 7.34 -38.70
CA GLN A 29 35.16 6.80 -38.77
C GLN A 29 36.07 7.34 -37.66
N GLY A 30 35.89 8.59 -37.24
CA GLY A 30 36.63 9.19 -36.12
C GLY A 30 36.27 8.62 -34.75
N THR A 31 35.08 8.02 -34.60
CA THR A 31 34.64 7.40 -33.34
C THR A 31 35.12 5.95 -33.19
N GLU A 32 35.50 5.28 -34.29
CA GLU A 32 35.99 3.89 -34.28
C GLU A 32 37.53 3.79 -34.37
N GLY A 33 38.24 4.93 -34.49
CA GLY A 33 39.70 4.99 -34.66
C GLY A 33 40.51 5.59 -33.50
N SER A 34 39.92 5.91 -32.35
CA SER A 34 40.69 6.37 -31.18
C SER A 34 41.09 5.20 -30.27
N GLY A 35 41.84 4.27 -30.85
CA GLY A 35 42.62 3.28 -30.11
C GLY A 35 43.79 3.97 -29.42
N ASP A 36 43.73 3.98 -28.10
CA ASP A 36 44.70 4.46 -27.13
C ASP A 36 46.14 3.98 -27.43
N GLN A 37 47.02 4.90 -27.84
CA GLN A 37 48.46 4.81 -27.56
C GLN A 37 48.95 6.15 -27.04
N SER A 38 48.96 6.29 -25.72
CA SER A 38 49.93 7.15 -25.04
C SER A 38 50.24 6.57 -23.67
N GLU A 39 51.41 5.96 -23.56
CA GLU A 39 51.98 5.60 -22.26
C GLU A 39 52.23 6.87 -21.44
N SER A 40 51.47 7.03 -20.37
CA SER A 40 51.93 7.78 -19.19
C SER A 40 51.16 7.32 -17.96
N LYS A 41 51.79 6.49 -17.11
CA LYS A 41 51.36 6.32 -15.73
C LYS A 41 51.57 7.66 -15.01
N PRO A 42 50.57 8.15 -14.26
CA PRO A 42 50.74 8.09 -12.81
C PRO A 42 49.46 7.74 -12.02
N LYS A 43 49.68 6.91 -11.00
CA LYS A 43 49.00 6.86 -9.69
C LYS A 43 47.47 6.64 -9.66
N GLY A 44 47.12 5.36 -9.52
CA GLY A 44 46.15 4.83 -8.55
C GLY A 44 44.95 5.71 -8.18
N LYS A 45 43.98 5.83 -9.08
CA LYS A 45 42.58 6.00 -8.69
C LYS A 45 41.90 4.68 -9.00
N ALA A 46 41.39 4.01 -7.97
CA ALA A 46 40.62 2.78 -8.12
C ALA A 46 39.56 3.00 -9.20
N ALA A 47 39.57 2.13 -10.23
CA ALA A 47 38.61 2.20 -11.31
C ALA A 47 37.20 2.23 -10.74
N VAL A 48 36.50 3.35 -10.89
CA VAL A 48 35.07 3.44 -10.58
C VAL A 48 34.39 2.43 -11.47
N LYS A 49 33.95 1.31 -10.90
CA LYS A 49 33.22 0.27 -11.62
C LYS A 49 31.98 0.94 -12.20
N LYS A 50 31.83 0.91 -13.53
CA LYS A 50 30.61 1.39 -14.20
C LYS A 50 29.42 0.67 -13.57
N GLU A 51 28.51 1.44 -12.98
CA GLU A 51 27.32 0.90 -12.32
C GLU A 51 26.47 0.19 -13.37
N LYS A 52 26.10 -1.06 -13.08
CA LYS A 52 25.24 -1.83 -13.99
C LYS A 52 23.83 -1.22 -13.94
N PRO A 53 23.05 -1.28 -15.01
CA PRO A 53 21.66 -0.84 -14.98
C PRO A 53 20.91 -1.58 -13.86
N SER A 54 20.30 -0.84 -12.94
CA SER A 54 19.40 -1.39 -11.93
C SER A 54 18.04 -1.62 -12.58
N PHE A 55 17.63 -2.87 -12.69
CA PHE A 55 16.26 -3.25 -13.10
C PHE A 55 15.34 -3.46 -11.90
N GLU A 56 15.78 -3.05 -10.71
CA GLU A 56 14.96 -3.05 -9.52
C GLU A 56 13.88 -1.97 -9.64
N LEU A 57 12.70 -2.26 -9.09
CA LEU A 57 11.57 -1.33 -9.10
C LEU A 57 11.97 -0.10 -8.27
N SER A 58 12.10 1.05 -8.94
CA SER A 58 12.34 2.31 -8.25
C SER A 58 11.16 2.65 -7.34
N GLY A 59 11.42 2.89 -6.06
CA GLY A 59 10.39 3.22 -5.07
C GLY A 59 9.55 4.46 -5.39
N ALA A 60 10.03 5.32 -6.31
CA ALA A 60 9.37 6.56 -6.75
C ALA A 60 7.90 6.38 -7.16
N LEU A 61 7.55 5.28 -7.83
CA LEU A 61 6.15 5.03 -8.22
C LEU A 61 5.22 4.86 -7.02
N LEU A 62 5.71 4.22 -5.95
CA LEU A 62 4.94 4.05 -4.72
C LEU A 62 4.78 5.39 -3.99
N GLU A 63 5.82 6.23 -4.04
CA GLU A 63 5.77 7.58 -3.46
C GLU A 63 4.70 8.41 -4.17
N ASP A 64 4.68 8.42 -5.50
CA ASP A 64 3.69 9.19 -6.27
C ASP A 64 2.26 8.66 -6.09
N ALA A 65 2.09 7.33 -6.07
CA ALA A 65 0.77 6.71 -5.98
C ALA A 65 0.15 6.77 -4.58
N ASN A 66 0.96 6.66 -3.52
CA ASN A 66 0.47 6.44 -2.17
C ASN A 66 1.12 7.35 -1.13
N THR A 67 1.25 8.65 -1.46
CA THR A 67 1.60 9.68 -0.49
C THR A 67 0.39 10.13 0.30
N PHE A 68 0.36 9.82 1.60
CA PHE A 68 -0.63 10.33 2.54
C PHE A 68 0.01 11.32 3.50
N ARG A 69 -0.46 12.58 3.46
CA ARG A 69 0.02 13.68 4.33
C ARG A 69 1.56 13.86 4.27
N GLY A 70 2.15 13.64 3.09
CA GLY A 70 3.59 13.77 2.85
C GLY A 70 4.44 12.56 3.27
N LEU A 71 3.82 11.44 3.67
CA LEU A 71 4.51 10.17 3.92
C LEU A 71 3.95 9.07 3.01
N VAL A 72 4.85 8.24 2.50
CA VAL A 72 4.51 7.07 1.70
C VAL A 72 3.86 6.01 2.58
N ILE A 73 2.66 5.57 2.22
CA ILE A 73 1.97 4.43 2.85
C ILE A 73 2.25 3.18 2.02
N THR A 74 2.58 2.07 2.68
CA THR A 74 2.83 0.79 1.98
C THR A 74 1.54 0.09 1.58
N TYR A 75 0.46 0.33 2.32
CA TYR A 75 -0.83 -0.30 2.14
C TYR A 75 -1.76 0.46 1.19
N SER A 76 -2.39 -0.25 0.25
CA SER A 76 -3.51 0.25 -0.55
C SER A 76 -4.80 -0.47 -0.18
N GLU A 77 -5.88 0.29 -0.03
CA GLU A 77 -7.19 -0.29 0.27
C GLU A 77 -7.69 -1.12 -0.92
N PRO A 78 -8.19 -2.35 -0.68
CA PRO A 78 -8.74 -3.18 -1.73
C PRO A 78 -10.09 -2.63 -2.24
N PRO A 79 -10.51 -2.94 -3.48
CA PRO A 79 -11.78 -2.45 -4.04
C PRO A 79 -13.02 -2.96 -3.29
N GLU A 80 -12.89 -4.03 -2.51
CA GLU A 80 -13.93 -4.59 -1.64
C GLU A 80 -14.08 -3.82 -0.30
N ALA A 81 -13.27 -2.78 -0.09
CA ALA A 81 -13.32 -1.96 1.12
C ALA A 81 -14.68 -1.25 1.25
N ARG A 82 -15.38 -1.48 2.37
CA ARG A 82 -16.64 -0.81 2.70
C ARG A 82 -16.72 -0.43 4.16
N ILE A 83 -17.32 0.73 4.42
CA ILE A 83 -17.71 1.17 5.76
C ILE A 83 -18.76 0.20 6.31
N PRO A 84 -18.57 -0.35 7.54
CA PRO A 84 -19.55 -1.25 8.15
C PRO A 84 -20.80 -0.49 8.60
N GLN A 85 -21.95 -1.15 8.57
CA GLN A 85 -23.18 -0.64 9.22
C GLN A 85 -23.18 -0.92 10.73
N THR A 86 -22.54 -2.02 11.15
CA THR A 86 -22.39 -2.39 12.56
C THR A 86 -21.44 -1.44 13.29
N ARG A 87 -21.84 -0.97 14.47
CA ARG A 87 -21.03 -0.07 15.31
C ARG A 87 -19.95 -0.82 16.07
N TRP A 88 -18.84 -1.07 15.40
CA TRP A 88 -17.63 -1.62 16.01
C TRP A 88 -16.89 -0.58 16.87
N ARG A 89 -16.37 -1.07 17.99
CA ARG A 89 -15.58 -0.33 18.97
C ARG A 89 -14.37 -1.17 19.36
N LEU A 90 -13.23 -0.50 19.53
CA LEU A 90 -12.00 -1.11 20.02
C LEU A 90 -11.76 -0.60 21.44
N TYR A 91 -11.58 -1.53 22.37
CA TYR A 91 -11.36 -1.26 23.79
C TYR A 91 -9.89 -1.52 24.13
N PRO A 92 -9.06 -0.47 24.16
CA PRO A 92 -7.67 -0.59 24.57
C PRO A 92 -7.56 -0.75 26.10
N PHE A 93 -6.79 -1.74 26.53
CA PHE A 93 -6.41 -1.98 27.91
C PHE A 93 -4.90 -1.82 28.07
N ARG A 94 -4.47 -1.25 29.20
CA ARG A 94 -3.07 -1.19 29.59
C ARG A 94 -2.95 -1.64 31.04
N ASN A 95 -2.38 -2.81 31.28
CA ASN A 95 -2.20 -3.33 32.64
C ASN A 95 -3.51 -3.26 33.46
N GLU A 96 -4.62 -3.76 32.91
CA GLU A 96 -5.97 -3.73 33.51
C GLU A 96 -6.67 -2.35 33.54
N GLU A 97 -5.97 -1.25 33.23
CA GLU A 97 -6.60 0.07 33.07
C GLU A 97 -7.26 0.19 31.69
N LEU A 98 -8.54 0.54 31.68
CA LEU A 98 -9.28 0.83 30.45
C LEU A 98 -8.89 2.22 29.92
N LEU A 99 -8.39 2.26 28.70
CA LEU A 99 -8.09 3.50 27.97
C LEU A 99 -9.34 3.96 27.19
N PRO A 100 -9.35 5.21 26.69
CA PRO A 100 -10.48 5.74 25.93
C PRO A 100 -10.89 4.86 24.75
N VAL A 101 -12.18 4.57 24.66
CA VAL A 101 -12.76 3.70 23.64
C VAL A 101 -12.60 4.32 22.24
N LEU A 102 -12.13 3.50 21.30
CA LEU A 102 -11.91 3.91 19.92
C LEU A 102 -13.08 3.46 19.04
N HIS A 103 -13.70 4.42 18.36
CA HIS A 103 -14.82 4.15 17.47
C HIS A 103 -14.30 3.86 16.06
N ILE A 104 -14.36 2.59 15.66
CA ILE A 104 -13.74 2.13 14.41
C ILE A 104 -14.75 1.87 13.28
N HIS A 105 -16.01 2.29 13.39
CA HIS A 105 -17.02 2.06 12.35
C HIS A 105 -17.15 3.19 11.29
N ARG A 106 -16.42 4.30 11.43
CA ARG A 106 -16.62 5.51 10.60
C ARG A 106 -15.86 5.51 9.27
N GLN A 107 -14.89 4.63 9.11
CA GLN A 107 -14.00 4.52 7.96
C GLN A 107 -13.88 3.07 7.51
N SER A 108 -13.44 2.83 6.28
CA SER A 108 -13.18 1.49 5.73
C SER A 108 -11.89 0.88 6.28
N ALA A 109 -10.87 1.69 6.52
CA ALA A 109 -9.57 1.24 7.00
C ALA A 109 -9.06 2.11 8.16
N TYR A 110 -8.23 1.52 9.02
CA TYR A 110 -7.49 2.23 10.07
C TYR A 110 -6.05 1.74 10.10
N PRO A 111 -5.08 2.55 9.61
CA PRO A 111 -3.67 2.25 9.78
C PRO A 111 -3.27 2.35 11.25
N LEU A 112 -2.59 1.30 11.72
CA LEU A 112 -2.09 1.14 13.07
C LEU A 112 -0.56 1.22 13.07
N GLY A 113 0.02 1.98 13.99
CA GLY A 113 1.47 2.05 14.11
C GLY A 113 1.97 3.15 15.02
N ARG A 114 3.30 3.25 15.13
CA ARG A 114 3.97 4.20 16.02
C ARG A 114 3.89 5.65 15.52
N HIS A 115 3.74 5.85 14.21
CA HIS A 115 3.83 7.18 13.62
C HIS A 115 2.45 7.84 13.49
N ARG A 116 2.16 8.80 14.38
CA ARG A 116 0.84 9.45 14.53
C ARG A 116 0.35 10.22 13.29
N ARG A 117 1.22 10.66 12.38
CA ARG A 117 0.77 11.36 11.16
C ARG A 117 0.12 10.42 10.14
N THR A 118 0.57 9.16 10.13
CA THR A 118 0.15 8.13 9.17
C THR A 118 -0.82 7.14 9.77
N ALA A 119 -0.72 6.87 11.07
CA ALA A 119 -1.61 5.96 11.76
C ALA A 119 -2.78 6.74 12.36
N ASP A 120 -4.01 6.30 12.05
CA ASP A 120 -5.23 6.84 12.67
C ASP A 120 -5.39 6.32 14.10
N ILE A 121 -4.93 5.09 14.35
CA ILE A 121 -4.86 4.52 15.69
C ILE A 121 -3.38 4.43 16.10
N PRO A 122 -2.90 5.37 16.93
CA PRO A 122 -1.49 5.42 17.30
C PRO A 122 -1.16 4.38 18.37
N ILE A 123 -0.15 3.56 18.09
CA ILE A 123 0.43 2.61 19.03
C ILE A 123 1.74 3.21 19.52
N ASP A 124 1.69 3.96 20.62
CA ASP A 124 2.85 4.64 21.22
C ASP A 124 3.76 3.64 21.94
N GLN A 125 4.37 2.72 21.19
CA GLN A 125 5.21 1.65 21.70
C GLN A 125 6.50 1.55 20.86
N PRO A 126 7.68 1.55 21.50
CA PRO A 126 8.95 1.49 20.77
C PRO A 126 9.12 0.22 19.93
N SER A 127 8.57 -0.90 20.39
CA SER A 127 8.59 -2.20 19.70
C SER A 127 7.71 -2.23 18.44
N CYS A 128 6.83 -1.25 18.23
CA CYS A 128 5.94 -1.23 17.08
C CYS A 128 6.57 -0.46 15.91
N SER A 129 6.34 -0.96 14.70
CA SER A 129 6.78 -0.33 13.46
C SER A 129 6.07 1.01 13.21
N ARG A 130 6.63 1.87 12.35
CA ARG A 130 6.00 3.13 11.93
C ARG A 130 4.61 2.89 11.34
N GLN A 131 4.54 1.94 10.42
CA GLN A 131 3.32 1.32 9.89
C GLN A 131 3.43 -0.15 10.32
N HIS A 132 2.51 -0.60 11.18
CA HIS A 132 2.61 -1.91 11.84
C HIS A 132 1.57 -2.86 11.26
N ALA A 133 0.31 -2.47 11.33
CA ALA A 133 -0.81 -3.25 10.81
C ALA A 133 -1.86 -2.31 10.24
N VAL A 134 -2.82 -2.85 9.51
CA VAL A 134 -4.00 -2.12 9.06
C VAL A 134 -5.23 -2.92 9.43
N PHE A 135 -6.15 -2.25 10.11
CA PHE A 135 -7.50 -2.75 10.30
C PHE A 135 -8.29 -2.41 9.05
N GLN A 136 -8.94 -3.39 8.41
CA GLN A 136 -9.66 -3.21 7.16
C GLN A 136 -11.04 -3.86 7.25
N TYR A 137 -12.09 -3.13 6.87
CA TYR A 137 -13.40 -3.70 6.61
C TYR A 137 -13.53 -4.12 5.16
N ARG A 138 -13.98 -5.35 4.93
CA ARG A 138 -14.13 -5.93 3.59
C ARG A 138 -15.56 -6.42 3.41
N LEU A 139 -16.16 -6.14 2.25
CA LEU A 139 -17.44 -6.69 1.84
C LEU A 139 -17.21 -8.10 1.30
N LEU A 140 -17.73 -9.10 2.00
CA LEU A 140 -17.63 -10.49 1.58
C LEU A 140 -19.01 -11.08 1.33
N GLU A 141 -19.08 -11.94 0.33
CA GLU A 141 -20.25 -12.75 0.05
C GLU A 141 -20.29 -13.88 1.10
N TYR A 142 -21.47 -14.12 1.66
CA TYR A 142 -21.71 -15.21 2.61
C TYR A 142 -22.96 -15.96 2.19
N THR A 143 -22.96 -17.26 2.38
CA THR A 143 -24.14 -18.10 2.13
C THR A 143 -25.02 -18.07 3.38
N ARG A 144 -26.30 -17.71 3.22
CA ARG A 144 -27.29 -17.82 4.30
C ARG A 144 -27.65 -19.29 4.55
N ALA A 145 -28.33 -19.55 5.66
CA ALA A 145 -28.86 -20.88 5.96
C ALA A 145 -29.80 -21.39 4.84
N ASP A 146 -30.55 -20.48 4.20
CA ASP A 146 -31.48 -20.79 3.11
C ASP A 146 -30.80 -21.00 1.74
N GLY A 147 -29.46 -21.03 1.71
CA GLY A 147 -28.68 -21.19 0.48
C GLY A 147 -28.59 -19.95 -0.41
N THR A 148 -29.24 -18.83 -0.04
CA THR A 148 -29.14 -17.57 -0.78
C THR A 148 -27.80 -16.86 -0.52
N ALA A 149 -27.26 -16.21 -1.55
CA ALA A 149 -26.09 -15.36 -1.40
C ALA A 149 -26.45 -14.04 -0.71
N GLY A 150 -25.77 -13.75 0.39
CA GLY A 150 -25.80 -12.47 1.09
C GLY A 150 -24.45 -11.76 0.99
N ARG A 151 -24.43 -10.47 1.31
CA ARG A 151 -23.19 -9.69 1.41
C ARG A 151 -23.11 -9.10 2.80
N ARG A 152 -21.98 -9.28 3.48
CA ARG A 152 -21.74 -8.74 4.82
C ARG A 152 -20.37 -8.11 4.90
N VAL A 153 -20.30 -6.95 5.53
CA VAL A 153 -19.03 -6.29 5.83
C VAL A 153 -18.43 -6.94 7.07
N ARG A 154 -17.19 -7.43 6.96
CA ARG A 154 -16.48 -8.10 8.05
C ARG A 154 -15.15 -7.39 8.34
N PRO A 155 -14.75 -7.31 9.63
CA PRO A 155 -13.46 -6.74 10.00
C PRO A 155 -12.31 -7.73 9.75
N TYR A 156 -11.19 -7.20 9.28
CA TYR A 156 -9.95 -7.92 9.06
C TYR A 156 -8.78 -7.14 9.65
N ILE A 157 -7.74 -7.86 10.08
CA ILE A 157 -6.43 -7.30 10.37
C ILE A 157 -5.42 -7.84 9.37
N THR A 158 -4.51 -6.98 8.91
CA THR A 158 -3.34 -7.39 8.12
C THR A 158 -2.10 -6.75 8.71
N ASP A 159 -1.05 -7.57 8.92
CA ASP A 159 0.25 -7.07 9.39
C ASP A 159 1.09 -6.63 8.19
N LEU A 160 1.65 -5.41 8.23
CA LEU A 160 2.39 -4.83 7.10
C LEU A 160 3.86 -5.26 7.07
N GLY A 161 4.16 -6.48 7.52
CA GLY A 161 5.53 -6.96 7.68
C GLY A 161 6.22 -6.28 8.86
N SER A 162 5.54 -6.22 10.01
CA SER A 162 6.11 -5.56 11.18
C SER A 162 7.25 -6.38 11.80
N GLY A 163 8.25 -5.70 12.36
CA GLY A 163 9.46 -6.37 12.85
C GLY A 163 9.18 -7.36 13.99
N ASN A 164 8.29 -6.99 14.92
CA ASN A 164 7.91 -7.83 16.06
C ASN A 164 6.61 -8.61 15.85
N GLY A 165 5.94 -8.43 14.71
CA GLY A 165 4.67 -9.08 14.39
C GLY A 165 3.46 -8.53 15.12
N THR A 166 2.30 -8.94 14.63
CA THR A 166 0.98 -8.74 15.26
C THR A 166 0.48 -10.07 15.83
N PHE A 167 -0.24 -10.01 16.95
CA PHE A 167 -0.80 -11.17 17.63
C PHE A 167 -2.31 -11.01 17.75
N LEU A 168 -3.04 -12.08 17.44
CA LEU A 168 -4.48 -12.23 17.57
C LEU A 168 -4.73 -13.40 18.53
N ASN A 169 -5.45 -13.16 19.62
CA ASN A 169 -5.72 -14.17 20.66
C ASN A 169 -4.44 -14.89 21.12
N ASN A 170 -3.37 -14.12 21.35
CA ASN A 170 -2.02 -14.59 21.70
C ASN A 170 -1.29 -15.42 20.63
N GLN A 171 -1.88 -15.62 19.45
CA GLN A 171 -1.24 -16.28 18.31
C GLN A 171 -0.69 -15.24 17.34
N ARG A 172 0.55 -15.42 16.90
CA ARG A 172 1.14 -14.54 15.87
C ARG A 172 0.45 -14.77 14.53
N ILE A 173 0.00 -13.70 13.89
CA ILE A 173 -0.57 -13.76 12.55
C ILE A 173 0.52 -13.69 11.48
N GLU A 174 0.21 -14.23 10.30
CA GLU A 174 1.11 -14.13 9.14
C GLU A 174 1.16 -12.70 8.60
N PRO A 175 2.35 -12.19 8.25
CA PRO A 175 2.48 -10.89 7.60
C PRO A 175 1.82 -10.89 6.23
N GLN A 176 1.31 -9.73 5.80
CA GLN A 176 0.68 -9.47 4.50
C GLN A 176 -0.56 -10.33 4.19
N ARG A 177 -1.14 -10.97 5.22
CA ARG A 177 -2.33 -11.79 5.09
C ARG A 177 -3.50 -11.16 5.86
N TYR A 178 -4.67 -11.14 5.23
CA TYR A 178 -5.90 -10.74 5.90
C TYR A 178 -6.38 -11.85 6.84
N CYS A 179 -6.38 -11.57 8.14
CA CYS A 179 -6.97 -12.41 9.17
C CYS A 179 -8.33 -11.82 9.58
N GLU A 180 -9.37 -12.65 9.49
CA GLU A 180 -10.73 -12.24 9.91
C GLU A 180 -10.75 -12.03 11.42
N LEU A 181 -11.34 -10.92 11.84
CA LEU A 181 -11.57 -10.64 13.24
C LEU A 181 -13.01 -10.96 13.60
N LYS A 182 -13.18 -11.52 14.80
CA LYS A 182 -14.47 -11.80 15.40
C LYS A 182 -14.67 -10.93 16.63
N GLU A 183 -15.91 -10.91 17.09
CA GLU A 183 -16.24 -10.29 18.35
C GLU A 183 -15.46 -10.96 19.50
N LYS A 184 -15.05 -10.16 20.49
CA LYS A 184 -14.28 -10.56 21.69
C LYS A 184 -12.83 -10.96 21.39
N ASP A 185 -12.38 -10.85 20.15
CA ASP A 185 -10.98 -11.08 19.80
C ASP A 185 -10.07 -10.05 20.47
N VAL A 186 -8.90 -10.53 20.89
CA VAL A 186 -7.86 -9.72 21.55
C VAL A 186 -6.68 -9.53 20.60
N LEU A 187 -6.38 -8.27 20.29
CA LEU A 187 -5.24 -7.88 19.47
C LEU A 187 -4.10 -7.36 20.35
N ARG A 188 -2.88 -7.78 20.04
CA ARG A 188 -1.65 -7.29 20.67
C ARG A 188 -0.60 -7.02 19.60
N PHE A 189 0.09 -5.90 19.71
CA PHE A 189 1.04 -5.44 18.70
C PHE A 189 2.47 -5.49 19.23
N GLY A 190 3.36 -6.19 18.53
CA GLY A 190 4.75 -6.39 18.93
C GLY A 190 4.90 -6.89 20.37
N LEU A 191 5.71 -6.18 21.16
CA LEU A 191 5.95 -6.43 22.58
C LEU A 191 5.17 -5.45 23.49
N SER A 192 4.08 -4.87 22.98
CA SER A 192 3.27 -3.97 23.78
C SER A 192 2.56 -4.72 24.90
N SER A 193 2.45 -4.07 26.06
CA SER A 193 1.54 -4.45 27.14
C SER A 193 0.10 -3.97 26.93
N ARG A 194 -0.18 -3.28 25.81
CA ARG A 194 -1.53 -2.87 25.45
C ARG A 194 -2.23 -3.98 24.68
N GLU A 195 -3.42 -4.29 25.14
CA GLU A 195 -4.33 -5.25 24.52
C GLU A 195 -5.54 -4.50 23.98
N TYR A 196 -6.05 -4.91 22.83
CA TYR A 196 -7.18 -4.27 22.19
C TYR A 196 -8.27 -5.30 21.99
N VAL A 197 -9.38 -5.14 22.68
CA VAL A 197 -10.53 -6.04 22.56
C VAL A 197 -11.51 -5.46 21.56
N LEU A 198 -11.90 -6.27 20.57
CA LEU A 198 -12.87 -5.89 19.55
C LEU A 198 -14.29 -6.25 19.99
N LEU A 199 -15.19 -5.27 20.04
CA LEU A 199 -16.60 -5.48 20.40
C LEU A 199 -17.49 -4.63 19.50
N HIS A 200 -18.78 -4.97 19.42
CA HIS A 200 -19.79 -4.18 18.72
C HIS A 200 -21.03 -3.95 19.58
N GLU A 201 -21.86 -2.98 19.23
CA GLU A 201 -23.02 -2.56 20.03
C GLU A 201 -24.01 -3.67 20.38
N SER A 202 -24.17 -4.72 19.57
CA SER A 202 -25.05 -5.86 19.91
C SER A 202 -24.50 -6.73 21.05
N SER A 203 -23.20 -6.65 21.34
CA SER A 203 -22.56 -7.38 22.46
C SER A 203 -22.96 -6.79 23.80
N ASP A 204 -23.09 -5.46 23.86
CA ASP A 204 -23.44 -4.71 25.08
C ASP A 204 -24.85 -5.09 25.59
N LYS A 205 -25.68 -5.71 24.74
CA LYS A 205 -27.05 -6.16 25.09
C LYS A 205 -27.16 -7.63 25.46
N SER A 206 -26.15 -8.45 25.13
CA SER A 206 -26.23 -9.91 25.32
C SER A 206 -26.25 -10.37 26.78
N GLU A 207 -25.86 -9.52 27.74
CA GLU A 207 -26.05 -9.82 29.17
C GLU A 207 -27.46 -9.49 29.69
N ALA A 208 -28.31 -8.86 28.88
CA ALA A 208 -29.68 -8.47 29.24
C ALA A 208 -30.79 -9.09 28.36
N SER A 209 -30.47 -9.67 27.20
CA SER A 209 -31.49 -10.23 26.29
C SER A 209 -31.01 -11.50 25.58
N ALA A 210 -30.88 -12.60 26.32
CA ALA A 210 -30.70 -13.94 25.73
C ALA A 210 -32.04 -14.59 25.31
N LYS A 211 -32.97 -13.82 24.71
CA LYS A 211 -34.32 -14.33 24.37
C LYS A 211 -34.95 -13.95 23.01
N ASP A 212 -34.37 -13.07 22.18
CA ASP A 212 -35.12 -12.53 21.01
C ASP A 212 -34.44 -12.69 19.64
N ASP A 213 -33.55 -13.65 19.43
CA ASP A 213 -32.94 -13.86 18.10
C ASP A 213 -33.75 -14.79 17.15
N ASP A 214 -35.05 -15.04 17.42
CA ASP A 214 -35.93 -15.86 16.56
C ASP A 214 -37.18 -15.14 15.99
N GLU A 215 -37.35 -13.81 16.15
CA GLU A 215 -38.61 -13.13 15.75
C GLU A 215 -38.56 -12.22 14.50
N ASP A 216 -37.49 -12.21 13.72
CA ASP A 216 -37.45 -11.43 12.46
C ASP A 216 -37.83 -12.27 11.21
N GLU A 217 -38.92 -13.05 11.26
CA GLU A 217 -39.49 -13.69 10.05
C GLU A 217 -41.02 -13.89 10.04
N GLU A 218 -41.84 -13.00 10.63
CA GLU A 218 -43.29 -13.03 10.35
C GLU A 218 -43.93 -11.64 10.26
N LYS A 219 -43.63 -10.86 9.21
CA LYS A 219 -44.58 -9.85 8.68
C LYS A 219 -44.42 -9.62 7.18
N GLU A 220 -44.81 -10.61 6.37
CA GLU A 220 -45.38 -10.33 5.05
C GLU A 220 -46.32 -11.48 4.62
N SER A 221 -47.46 -11.60 5.30
CA SER A 221 -48.67 -12.11 4.67
C SER A 221 -49.89 -11.43 5.27
N ASP A 222 -50.78 -11.01 4.37
CA ASP A 222 -52.14 -10.50 4.60
C ASP A 222 -52.31 -9.00 4.91
N SER A 223 -52.36 -8.18 3.84
CA SER A 223 -53.41 -7.18 3.58
C SER A 223 -53.45 -6.80 2.09
#